data_AF-A0A9D2NJM1-F1
#
_entry.id   AF-A0A9D2NJM1-F1
#
_cell.length_a   1.000
_cell.length_b   1.000
_cell.length_c   1.000
_cell.angle_alpha   90.00
_cell.angle_beta   90.00
_cell.angle_gamma   90.00
#
_symmetry.space_group_name_H-M   'P 1'
#
loop_
_entity.id
_entity.type
_entity.pdbx_description
1 polymer ?
#
loop_
_entity_poly.entity_id
_entity_poly.type
_entity_poly.pdbx_seq_one_letter_code
_entity_poly.pdbx_strand_id
1 'polypeptide(L)' 'MSKRDIDIADMQCWIFRMAQEKWNIPPEDCADLFKKYDILGFISECYELLHVSSYENALADVEDILQANGGSI' A
#
# COMPACT_ATOMS: atom_id res chain seq x y z
N MET A 1 -10.87 2.44 -18.14
CA MET A 1 -9.90 2.89 -17.13
C MET A 1 -9.14 4.07 -17.70
N SER A 2 -9.05 5.16 -16.96
CA SER A 2 -8.21 6.30 -17.29
C SER A 2 -6.74 5.94 -17.08
N LYS A 3 -5.81 6.76 -17.61
CA LYS A 3 -4.37 6.60 -17.34
C LYS A 3 -4.09 6.62 -15.83
N ARG A 4 -4.75 7.52 -15.10
CA ARG A 4 -4.66 7.62 -13.65
C ARG A 4 -5.08 6.34 -12.93
N ASP A 5 -6.15 5.69 -13.38
CA ASP A 5 -6.62 4.44 -12.77
C ASP A 5 -5.62 3.29 -12.98
N ILE A 6 -4.92 3.28 -14.13
CA ILE A 6 -3.85 2.30 -14.41
C ILE A 6 -2.66 2.58 -13.51
N ASP A 7 -2.23 3.84 -13.40
CA ASP A 7 -1.09 4.22 -12.58
C ASP A 7 -1.32 3.92 -11.08
N ILE A 8 -2.55 4.12 -10.58
CA ILE A 8 -2.95 3.75 -9.21
C ILE A 8 -2.88 2.24 -9.02
N ALA A 9 -3.43 1.46 -9.96
CA ALA A 9 -3.42 0.00 -9.88
C ALA A 9 -1.99 -0.57 -9.91
N ASP A 10 -1.12 -0.02 -10.74
CA ASP A 10 0.30 -0.39 -10.80
C ASP A 10 0.98 -0.09 -9.45
N MET A 11 0.72 1.09 -8.88
CA MET A 11 1.28 1.48 -7.58
C MET A 11 0.82 0.57 -6.45
N GLN A 12 -0.47 0.25 -6.41
CA GLN A 12 -1.06 -0.71 -5.47
C GLN A 12 -0.38 -2.07 -5.56
N CYS A 13 -0.13 -2.57 -6.77
CA CYS A 13 0.54 -3.86 -6.97
C CYS A 13 1.99 -3.83 -6.48
N TRP A 14 2.73 -2.75 -6.77
CA TRP A 14 4.11 -2.59 -6.33
C TRP A 14 4.22 -2.49 -4.82
N ILE A 15 3.42 -1.64 -4.17
CA ILE A 15 3.41 -1.50 -2.72
C ILE A 15 3.04 -2.80 -2.04
N PHE A 16 2.02 -3.51 -2.55
CA PHE A 16 1.64 -4.82 -2.03
C PHE A 16 2.80 -5.82 -2.08
N ARG A 17 3.49 -5.91 -3.22
CA ARG A 17 4.65 -6.79 -3.37
C ARG A 17 5.78 -6.41 -2.43
N MET A 18 6.10 -5.12 -2.32
CA MET A 18 7.15 -4.64 -1.44
C MET A 18 6.83 -4.89 0.03
N ALA A 19 5.58 -4.71 0.44
CA ALA A 19 5.10 -5.04 1.77
C ALA A 19 5.28 -6.54 2.07
N GLN A 20 4.87 -7.41 1.15
CA GLN A 20 5.05 -8.85 1.28
C GLN A 20 6.54 -9.23 1.46
N GLU A 21 7.43 -8.69 0.61
CA GLU A 21 8.87 -8.95 0.67
C GLU A 21 9.49 -8.40 1.98
N LYS A 22 9.10 -7.20 2.41
CA LYS A 22 9.65 -6.55 3.61
C LYS A 22 9.18 -7.20 4.91
N TRP A 23 7.90 -7.56 4.99
CA TRP A 23 7.30 -8.13 6.20
C TRP A 23 7.49 -9.66 6.26
N ASN A 24 7.95 -10.26 5.15
CA ASN A 24 8.22 -11.69 5.05
C ASN A 24 7.00 -12.55 5.45
N ILE A 25 5.82 -12.14 4.98
CA ILE A 25 4.55 -12.83 5.21
C ILE A 25 4.00 -13.42 3.90
N PRO A 26 3.14 -14.46 3.99
CA PRO A 26 2.43 -14.98 2.83
C PRO A 26 1.56 -13.90 2.15
N PRO A 27 1.35 -13.98 0.81
CA PRO A 27 0.47 -13.07 0.09
C PRO A 27 -0.95 -12.99 0.67
N GLU A 28 -1.49 -14.10 1.17
CA GLU A 28 -2.81 -14.19 1.80
C GLU A 28 -2.90 -13.32 3.06
N ASP A 29 -1.91 -13.41 3.95
CA ASP A 29 -1.85 -12.63 5.19
C ASP A 29 -1.65 -11.14 4.88
N CYS A 30 -0.82 -10.82 3.87
CA CYS A 30 -0.65 -9.45 3.39
C CYS A 30 -1.95 -8.90 2.80
N ALA A 31 -2.69 -9.71 2.02
CA ALA A 31 -3.98 -9.31 1.46
C ALA A 31 -5.03 -9.08 2.54
N ASP A 32 -5.04 -9.89 3.60
CA ASP A 32 -5.95 -9.73 4.72
C ASP A 32 -5.63 -8.47 5.53
N LEU A 33 -4.35 -8.13 5.73
CA LEU A 33 -3.94 -6.84 6.30
C LEU A 33 -4.39 -5.67 5.42
N PHE A 34 -4.11 -5.72 4.12
CA PHE A 34 -4.47 -4.65 3.19
C PHE A 34 -5.98 -4.42 3.13
N LYS A 35 -6.79 -5.48 3.19
CA LYS A 35 -8.25 -5.38 3.29
C LYS A 35 -8.71 -4.84 4.64
N LYS A 36 -8.16 -5.36 5.73
CA LYS A 36 -8.56 -4.99 7.11
C LYS A 36 -8.38 -3.49 7.36
N TYR A 37 -7.32 -2.91 6.81
CA TYR A 37 -6.97 -1.50 7.00
C TYR A 37 -7.25 -0.62 5.78
N ASP A 38 -7.96 -1.15 4.77
CA ASP A 38 -8.28 -0.47 3.50
C ASP A 38 -7.08 0.26 2.85
N ILE A 39 -5.93 -0.41 2.84
CA ILE A 39 -4.66 0.17 2.36
C ILE A 39 -4.73 0.53 0.87
N LEU A 40 -5.46 -0.26 0.07
CA LEU A 40 -5.66 0.04 -1.36
C LEU A 40 -6.53 1.28 -1.56
N GLY A 41 -7.58 1.46 -0.76
CA GLY A 41 -8.38 2.67 -0.72
C GLY A 41 -7.53 3.88 -0.39
N PHE A 42 -6.72 3.79 0.66
CA PHE A 42 -5.77 4.83 1.04
C PHE A 42 -4.81 5.22 -0.08
N ILE A 43 -4.16 4.25 -0.74
CA ILE A 43 -3.24 4.52 -1.86
C ILE A 43 -3.98 5.24 -3.00
N SER A 44 -5.24 4.91 -3.26
CA SER A 44 -6.05 5.56 -4.30
C SER A 44 -6.38 7.02 -3.95
N GLU A 45 -6.74 7.27 -2.69
CA GLU A 45 -7.06 8.61 -2.19
C GLU A 45 -5.83 9.52 -2.12
N CYS A 46 -4.70 8.96 -1.69
CA CYS A 46 -3.45 9.68 -1.51
C CYS A 46 -2.53 9.62 -2.73
N TYR A 47 -2.96 9.05 -3.86
CA TYR A 47 -2.15 8.90 -5.06
C TYR A 47 -1.46 10.20 -5.47
N GLU A 48 -2.14 11.35 -5.43
CA GLU A 48 -1.58 12.65 -5.80
C GLU A 48 -0.37 13.07 -4.94
N LEU A 49 -0.30 12.60 -3.69
CA LEU A 49 0.82 12.85 -2.77
C LEU A 49 1.90 11.77 -2.91
N LEU A 50 1.46 10.51 -3.01
CA LEU A 50 2.34 9.35 -3.04
C LEU A 50 3.10 9.22 -4.37
N HIS A 51 2.48 9.53 -5.52
CA HIS A 51 3.09 9.33 -6.85
C HIS A 51 4.26 10.28 -7.15
N VAL A 52 4.43 11.34 -6.34
CA VAL A 52 5.58 12.25 -6.40
C VAL A 52 6.72 11.77 -5.50
N SER A 53 6.44 10.84 -4.60
CA SER A 53 7.39 10.20 -3.70
C SER A 53 7.94 8.88 -4.27
N SER A 54 9.05 8.36 -3.74
CA SER A 54 9.54 7.04 -4.14
C SER A 54 8.66 5.93 -3.55
N TYR A 55 8.68 4.74 -4.16
CA TYR A 55 7.90 3.59 -3.66
C TYR A 55 8.27 3.20 -2.22
N GLU A 56 9.52 3.42 -1.80
CA GLU A 56 9.96 3.18 -0.43
C GLU A 56 9.28 4.14 0.56
N ASN A 57 9.13 5.41 0.19
CA ASN A 57 8.42 6.39 1.01
C ASN A 57 6.91 6.08 1.07
N ALA A 58 6.33 5.71 -0.07
CA ALA A 58 4.93 5.30 -0.11
C ALA A 58 4.65 4.05 0.74
N LEU A 59 5.60 3.11 0.80
CA LEU A 59 5.52 1.97 1.71
C LEU A 59 5.64 2.39 3.18
N ALA A 60 6.51 3.36 3.50
CA ALA A 60 6.61 3.88 4.86
C ALA A 60 5.28 4.53 5.32
N ASP A 61 4.62 5.30 4.45
CA ASP A 61 3.32 5.90 4.74
C ASP A 61 2.25 4.82 5.04
N VAL A 62 2.30 3.69 4.33
CA VAL A 62 1.43 2.52 4.59
C VAL A 62 1.70 1.92 5.96
N GLU A 63 2.97 1.79 6.36
CA GLU A 63 3.37 1.26 7.66
C GLU A 63 2.93 2.18 8.81
N ASP A 64 3.09 3.49 8.66
CA ASP A 64 2.65 4.48 9.64
C ASP A 64 1.14 4.40 9.89
N ILE A 65 0.35 4.18 8.85
CA ILE A 65 -1.11 4.02 8.95
C ILE A 65 -1.49 2.70 9.58
N LEU A 66 -0.80 1.62 9.24
CA LEU A 66 -1.00 0.33 9.90
C LEU A 66 -0.77 0.47 11.41
N GLN A 67 0.32 1.10 11.82
CA GLN A 67 0.62 1.35 13.23
C GLN A 67 -0.42 2.27 13.89
N ALA A 68 -0.82 3.35 13.23
CA ALA A 68 -1.83 4.28 13.74
C ALA A 68 -3.20 3.60 13.97
N ASN A 69 -3.53 2.60 13.15
CA ASN A 69 -4.76 1.80 13.29
C ASN A 69 -4.60 0.57 14.20
N GLY A 70 -3.49 0.46 14.93
CA GLY A 70 -3.22 -0.65 15.86
C GLY A 70 -2.83 -1.95 15.17
N GLY A 71 -2.46 -1.90 13.89
CA GLY A 71 -1.77 -2.98 13.20
C GLY A 71 -0.33 -3.09 13.68
N SER A 72 0.10 -4.30 13.98
CA SER A 72 1.52 -4.64 14.14
C SER A 72 1.94 -5.43 12.92
N ILE A 73 3.14 -5.12 12.45
CA ILE A 73 3.78 -5.73 11.29
C ILE A 73 4.85 -6.69 11.78
#